data_AF-A0A8J2VC30-F1
#
_entry.id   AF-A0A8J2VC30-F1
#
_cell.length_a   1.000
_cell.length_b   1.000
_cell.length_c   1.000
_cell.angle_alpha   90.00
_cell.angle_beta   90.00
_cell.angle_gamma   90.00
#
_symmetry.space_group_name_H-M   'P 1'
#
loop_
_entity.id
_entity.type
_entity.pdbx_description
1 polymer ?
#
loop_
_entity_poly.entity_id
_entity_poly.type
_entity_poly.pdbx_seq_one_letter_code
_entity_poly.pdbx_strand_id
1 'polypeptide(L)'
;MFGVMMPKGPNKLGLSKMNMGGLGSKMMKYAMKRKNISTLPQLMEMAKELDVKMVACTMSMDVLGIREDELIDGIETGGVAAYLGEAYDAKLNLFV
;
A
#
# COMPACT_ATOMS: atom_id res chain seq x y z
N MET A 1 -17.24 -10.86 0.30
CA MET A 1 -16.59 -11.44 1.51
C MET A 1 -15.31 -10.69 1.86
N PHE A 2 -14.33 -10.61 0.94
CA PHE A 2 -13.03 -9.96 1.20
C PHE A 2 -13.12 -8.49 1.62
N GLY A 3 -13.99 -7.67 1.00
CA GLY A 3 -14.13 -6.25 1.36
C GLY A 3 -14.52 -5.98 2.84
N VAL A 4 -15.11 -6.96 3.53
CA VAL A 4 -15.44 -6.84 4.98
C VAL A 4 -14.26 -7.29 5.86
N MET A 5 -13.43 -8.21 5.38
CA MET A 5 -12.29 -8.76 6.12
C MET A 5 -11.00 -7.96 5.94
N MET A 6 -10.89 -7.20 4.85
CA MET A 6 -9.70 -6.42 4.53
C MET A 6 -9.58 -5.16 5.40
N PRO A 7 -8.36 -4.77 5.78
CA PRO A 7 -8.12 -3.55 6.53
C PRO A 7 -8.49 -2.33 5.68
N LYS A 8 -9.34 -1.45 6.24
CA LYS A 8 -9.74 -0.21 5.58
C LYS A 8 -8.73 0.90 5.88
N GLY A 9 -7.79 1.10 4.95
CA GLY A 9 -6.81 2.17 4.96
C GLY A 9 -5.49 1.86 5.70
N PRO A 10 -4.45 2.69 5.50
CA PRO A 10 -3.08 2.44 5.93
C PRO A 10 -2.92 2.33 7.45
N ASN A 11 -3.80 2.97 8.22
CA ASN A 11 -3.75 2.93 9.68
C ASN A 11 -4.21 1.60 10.30
N LYS A 12 -4.95 0.79 9.53
CA LYS A 12 -5.52 -0.50 9.96
C LYS A 12 -4.65 -1.70 9.56
N LEU A 13 -3.55 -1.47 8.85
CA LEU A 13 -2.59 -2.51 8.51
C LEU A 13 -1.88 -3.02 9.78
N GLY A 14 -1.76 -4.35 9.87
CA GLY A 14 -1.00 -5.02 10.91
C GLY A 14 0.49 -5.09 10.57
N LEU A 15 1.31 -5.43 11.57
CA LEU A 15 2.72 -5.77 11.32
C LEU A 15 2.83 -7.14 10.62
N SER A 16 3.82 -7.30 9.74
CA SER A 16 4.11 -8.56 9.05
C SER A 16 4.52 -9.69 10.02
N LYS A 17 5.17 -9.33 11.12
CA LYS A 17 5.52 -10.22 12.25
C LYS A 17 5.25 -9.51 13.57
N MET A 18 4.94 -10.28 14.61
CA MET A 18 4.67 -9.75 15.97
C MET A 18 3.49 -8.76 16.05
N ASN A 19 2.46 -8.90 15.21
CA ASN A 19 1.29 -8.00 15.26
C ASN A 19 0.50 -8.12 16.58
N MET A 20 0.44 -9.33 17.17
CA MET A 20 -0.21 -9.61 18.47
C MET A 20 -1.61 -8.98 18.60
N GLY A 21 -2.49 -9.24 17.62
CA GLY A 21 -3.84 -8.65 17.59
C GLY A 21 -3.87 -7.13 17.43
N GLY A 22 -2.78 -6.52 16.94
CA GLY A 22 -2.63 -5.07 16.76
C GLY A 22 -1.85 -4.37 17.89
N LEU A 23 -1.49 -5.07 18.97
CA LEU A 23 -0.66 -4.50 20.04
C LEU A 23 0.74 -4.13 19.52
N GLY A 24 1.34 -5.00 18.71
CA GLY A 24 2.65 -4.75 18.11
C GLY A 24 2.64 -3.51 17.21
N SER A 25 1.59 -3.34 16.40
CA SER A 25 1.43 -2.14 15.55
C SER A 25 1.38 -0.85 16.38
N LYS A 26 0.68 -0.85 17.53
CA LYS A 26 0.65 0.29 18.45
C LYS A 26 2.03 0.59 19.05
N MET A 27 2.76 -0.44 19.50
CA MET A 27 4.11 -0.28 20.06
C MET A 27 5.10 0.25 19.02
N MET A 28 5.05 -0.28 17.79
CA MET A 28 5.89 0.19 16.69
C MET A 28 5.61 1.65 16.35
N LYS A 29 4.33 2.04 16.22
CA LYS A 29 3.93 3.45 16.00
C LYS A 29 4.42 4.37 17.12
N TYR A 30 4.38 3.92 18.38
CA TYR A 30 4.93 4.67 19.50
C TYR A 30 6.45 4.87 19.39
N ALA A 31 7.20 3.80 19.07
CA ALA A 31 8.65 3.87 18.87
C ALA A 31 9.03 4.77 17.68
N MET A 32 8.29 4.67 16.56
CA MET A 32 8.46 5.55 15.39
C MET A 32 8.24 7.02 15.74
N LYS A 33 7.16 7.33 16.45
CA LYS A 33 6.85 8.70 16.90
C LYS A 33 7.95 9.27 17.79
N ARG A 34 8.49 8.48 18.73
CA ARG A 34 9.62 8.91 19.59
C ARG A 34 10.89 9.22 18.80
N LYS A 35 11.09 8.59 17.65
CA LYS A 35 12.22 8.84 16.74
C LYS A 35 11.91 9.87 15.65
N ASN A 36 10.76 10.54 15.73
CA ASN A 36 10.29 11.48 14.71
C ASN A 36 10.26 10.88 13.29
N ILE A 37 9.92 9.60 13.18
CA ILE A 37 9.76 8.93 11.89
C ILE A 37 8.34 9.21 11.36
N SER A 38 8.25 9.60 10.09
CA SER A 38 6.99 9.81 9.39
C SER A 38 6.10 8.57 9.43
N THR A 39 4.81 8.78 9.61
CA THR A 39 3.81 7.72 9.60
C THR A 39 3.51 7.25 8.16
N LEU A 40 2.98 6.04 8.00
CA LEU A 40 2.60 5.52 6.69
C LEU A 40 1.66 6.46 5.90
N PRO A 41 0.59 7.04 6.49
CA PRO A 41 -0.24 8.02 5.78
C PRO A 41 0.55 9.25 5.31
N GLN A 42 1.48 9.76 6.12
CA GLN A 42 2.32 10.90 5.73
C GLN A 42 3.26 10.54 4.58
N LEU A 43 3.80 9.32 4.56
CA LEU A 43 4.63 8.84 3.45
C LEU A 43 3.81 8.65 2.17
N MET A 44 2.55 8.22 2.28
CA MET A 44 1.65 8.11 1.13
C MET A 44 1.30 9.47 0.54
N GLU A 45 1.01 10.47 1.37
CA GLU A 45 0.78 11.85 0.89
C GLU A 45 2.03 12.44 0.25
N MET A 46 3.21 12.24 0.86
CA MET A 46 4.48 12.65 0.26
C MET A 46 4.74 11.97 -1.09
N ALA A 47 4.39 10.70 -1.25
CA ALA A 47 4.52 10.01 -2.53
C ALA A 47 3.61 10.63 -3.61
N LYS A 48 2.39 11.05 -3.25
CA LYS A 48 1.50 11.79 -4.17
C LYS A 48 2.06 13.16 -4.53
N GLU A 49 2.57 13.91 -3.55
CA GLU A 49 3.20 15.22 -3.77
C GLU A 49 4.43 15.15 -4.68
N LEU A 50 5.08 13.99 -4.74
CA LEU A 50 6.23 13.71 -5.60
C LEU A 50 5.86 13.06 -6.95
N ASP A 51 4.57 13.06 -7.31
CA ASP A 51 4.05 12.48 -8.56
C ASP A 51 4.47 11.00 -8.77
N VAL A 52 4.53 10.22 -7.68
CA VAL A 52 4.80 8.79 -7.77
C VAL A 52 3.62 8.12 -8.49
N LYS A 53 3.90 7.50 -9.64
CA LYS A 53 2.93 6.69 -10.39
C LYS A 53 2.54 5.45 -9.57
N MET A 54 1.31 5.43 -9.07
CA MET A 54 0.76 4.30 -8.33
C MET A 54 -0.19 3.51 -9.23
N VAL A 55 0.04 2.20 -9.33
CA VAL A 55 -0.74 1.30 -10.20
C VAL A 55 -1.37 0.18 -9.39
N ALA A 56 -2.68 0.00 -9.53
CA ALA A 56 -3.41 -1.13 -8.98
C ALA A 56 -3.46 -2.30 -9.99
N CYS A 57 -3.10 -3.50 -9.54
CA CYS A 57 -3.12 -4.69 -10.37
C CYS A 57 -4.56 -5.14 -10.64
N THR A 58 -4.97 -5.14 -11.91
CA THR A 58 -6.35 -5.50 -12.33
C THR A 58 -6.73 -6.91 -11.87
N MET A 59 -5.84 -7.89 -12.06
CA MET A 59 -6.09 -9.25 -11.59
C MET A 59 -6.29 -9.34 -10.07
N SER A 60 -5.53 -8.55 -9.30
CA SER A 60 -5.69 -8.51 -7.85
C SER A 60 -7.01 -7.86 -7.44
N MET A 61 -7.41 -6.79 -8.14
CA MET A 61 -8.70 -6.13 -7.92
C MET A 61 -9.86 -7.09 -8.19
N ASP A 62 -9.81 -7.85 -9.29
CA ASP A 62 -10.83 -8.83 -9.65
C ASP A 62 -10.97 -9.94 -8.60
N VAL A 63 -9.84 -10.51 -8.16
CA VAL A 63 -9.83 -11.60 -7.16
C VAL A 63 -10.35 -11.12 -5.80
N LEU A 64 -10.00 -9.90 -5.40
CA LEU A 64 -10.41 -9.32 -4.11
C LEU A 64 -11.79 -8.65 -4.17
N GLY A 65 -12.34 -8.43 -5.36
CA GLY A 65 -13.61 -7.74 -5.59
C GLY A 65 -13.56 -6.26 -5.22
N ILE A 66 -12.45 -5.58 -5.52
CA ILE A 66 -12.26 -4.14 -5.27
C ILE A 66 -12.63 -3.37 -6.53
N ARG A 67 -13.47 -2.34 -6.39
CA ARG A 67 -13.84 -1.47 -7.52
C ARG A 67 -12.92 -0.26 -7.63
N GLU A 68 -12.81 0.32 -8.82
CA GLU A 68 -12.01 1.53 -9.06
C GLU A 68 -12.47 2.72 -8.22
N ASP A 69 -13.78 2.86 -7.95
CA ASP A 69 -14.34 3.93 -7.09
C ASP A 69 -14.00 3.78 -5.60
N GLU A 70 -13.44 2.64 -5.20
CA GLU A 70 -12.96 2.40 -3.83
C GLU A 70 -11.47 2.74 -3.66
N LEU A 71 -10.76 3.05 -4.75
CA LEU A 71 -9.36 3.45 -4.73
C LEU A 71 -9.22 4.92 -4.34
N ILE A 72 -8.02 5.28 -3.87
CA ILE A 72 -7.68 6.69 -3.67
C ILE A 72 -7.51 7.39 -5.02
N ASP A 73 -7.68 8.70 -5.05
CA ASP A 73 -7.47 9.49 -6.27
C ASP A 73 -6.03 9.34 -6.79
N GLY A 74 -5.88 9.34 -8.12
CA GLY A 74 -4.58 9.28 -8.79
C GLY A 74 -3.98 7.88 -8.93
N ILE A 75 -4.76 6.82 -8.71
CA ILE A 75 -4.35 5.43 -8.97
C ILE A 75 -4.71 5.04 -10.42
N GLU A 76 -3.74 4.55 -11.17
CA GLU A 76 -3.97 3.91 -12.47
C GLU A 76 -4.22 2.42 -12.29
N THR A 77 -4.90 1.78 -13.25
CA THR A 77 -5.05 0.32 -13.27
C THR A 77 -4.12 -0.29 -14.32
N GLY A 78 -3.52 -1.44 -14.01
CA GLY A 78 -2.55 -2.10 -14.88
C GLY A 78 -2.49 -3.60 -14.69
N GLY A 79 -2.19 -4.31 -15.78
CA GLY A 79 -1.97 -5.77 -15.76
C GLY A 79 -0.49 -6.14 -15.64
N VAL A 80 -0.23 -7.45 -15.52
CA VAL A 80 1.14 -7.98 -15.43
C VAL A 80 2.03 -7.57 -16.61
N ALA A 81 1.47 -7.47 -17.82
CA ALA A 81 2.23 -7.06 -19.01
C ALA A 81 2.71 -5.60 -18.91
N ALA A 82 1.87 -4.70 -18.39
CA ALA A 82 2.24 -3.30 -18.17
C ALA A 82 3.35 -3.19 -17.11
N TYR A 83 3.22 -3.93 -16.00
CA TYR A 83 4.28 -4.00 -14.99
C TYR A 83 5.60 -4.52 -15.56
N LEU A 84 5.57 -5.59 -16.35
CA LEU A 84 6.79 -6.16 -16.94
C LEU A 84 7.46 -5.21 -17.94
N GLY A 85 6.69 -4.43 -18.70
CA GLY A 85 7.23 -3.40 -19.58
C GLY A 85 7.98 -2.32 -18.80
N GLU A 86 7.34 -1.73 -17.79
CA GLU A 86 7.95 -0.70 -16.93
C GLU A 86 9.16 -1.25 -16.14
N ALA A 87 9.06 -2.49 -15.65
CA ALA A 87 10.12 -3.14 -14.87
C ALA A 87 11.34 -3.50 -15.73
N TYR A 88 11.16 -3.75 -17.03
CA TYR A 88 12.27 -4.03 -17.95
C TYR A 88 13.16 -2.80 -18.15
N ASP A 89 12.55 -1.62 -18.25
CA ASP A 89 13.26 -0.34 -18.42
C ASP A 89 13.74 0.26 -17.08
N ALA A 90 13.24 -0.26 -15.95
CA ALA A 90 13.64 0.19 -14.63
C ALA A 90 15.09 -0.21 -14.28
N LYS A 91 15.86 0.76 -13.77
CA LYS A 91 17.23 0.49 -13.27
C LYS A 91 17.27 -0.39 -12.04
N LEU A 92 16.21 -0.34 -11.23
CA LEU A 92 16.04 -1.11 -10.01
C LEU A 92 14.59 -1.56 -9.93
N ASN A 93 14.40 -2.86 -9.71
CA ASN A 93 13.10 -3.46 -9.49
C ASN A 93 13.13 -4.26 -8.18
N LEU A 94 12.15 -4.02 -7.30
CA LEU A 94 12.08 -4.62 -5.96
C LEU A 94 10.71 -5.28 -5.77
N PHE A 95 10.70 -6.45 -5.14
CA PHE A 95 9.50 -7.10 -4.64
C PHE A 95 9.50 -7.00 -3.11
N VAL A 96 8.52 -6.28 -2.54
CA VAL A 96 8.48 -5.88 -1.12
C VAL A 96 7.32 -6.54 -0.38
#